data_AF-D1Z1S3-F1
#
_entry.id   AF-D1Z1S3-F1
#
_cell.length_a   1.000
_cell.length_b   1.000
_cell.length_c   1.000
_cell.angle_alpha   90.00
_cell.angle_beta   90.00
_cell.angle_gamma   90.00
#
_symmetry.space_group_name_H-M   'P 1'
#
loop_
_entity.id
_entity.type
_entity.pdbx_description
1 polymer ?
#
loop_
_entity_poly.entity_id
_entity_poly.type
_entity_poly.pdbx_seq_one_letter_code
_entity_poly.pdbx_strand_id
1 'polypeptide(L)'
;MSDDLAAWHSSLEKGISEVFPGIGKVIVSSGGRSYPEDIGWLAERMSRLRASEMLIEEEEGSVLVVKDDYGDMAVAVKFSANISPVSLSRSIRLTFARREARTCIRPYVPAADVDRLVRSWKSMIALIFGENFASKLVEKSFRGRARDEMTPEEVEAARAFISSALGDCLALDKVNK
;
A
#
# COMPACT_ATOMS: atom_id res chain seq x y z
N MET A 1 10.83 -13.19 -4.04
CA MET A 1 10.27 -12.37 -2.93
C MET A 1 11.20 -12.27 -1.72
N SER A 2 11.96 -13.31 -1.34
CA SER A 2 12.91 -13.25 -0.20
C SER A 2 14.11 -12.31 -0.42
N ASP A 3 14.69 -12.29 -1.62
CA ASP A 3 15.93 -11.55 -1.88
C ASP A 3 15.75 -10.01 -1.92
N ASP A 4 14.54 -9.55 -2.26
CA ASP A 4 14.19 -8.12 -2.29
C ASP A 4 14.06 -7.54 -0.87
N LEU A 5 13.57 -8.35 0.09
CA LEU A 5 13.41 -7.93 1.48
C LEU A 5 14.78 -7.76 2.17
N ALA A 6 15.71 -8.68 1.95
CA ALA A 6 17.06 -8.62 2.51
C ALA A 6 17.87 -7.44 1.95
N ALA A 7 17.80 -7.21 0.64
CA ALA A 7 18.42 -6.05 0.00
C ALA A 7 17.83 -4.72 0.51
N TRP A 8 16.51 -4.68 0.72
CA TRP A 8 15.86 -3.51 1.29
C TRP A 8 16.22 -3.28 2.76
N HIS A 9 16.26 -4.34 3.58
CA HIS A 9 16.69 -4.25 4.98
C HIS A 9 18.10 -3.67 5.08
N SER A 10 19.04 -4.19 4.28
CA SER A 10 20.41 -3.66 4.23
C SER A 10 20.46 -2.18 3.78
N SER A 11 19.64 -1.80 2.78
CA SER A 11 19.55 -0.41 2.31
C SER A 11 18.97 0.53 3.37
N LEU A 12 17.96 0.08 4.10
CA LEU A 12 17.30 0.83 5.15
C LEU A 12 18.19 0.96 6.39
N GLU A 13 18.83 -0.13 6.82
CA GLU A 13 19.80 -0.12 7.91
C GLU A 13 20.95 0.86 7.63
N LYS A 14 21.52 0.81 6.42
CA LYS A 14 22.57 1.73 5.98
C LYS A 14 22.07 3.18 5.97
N GLY A 15 20.92 3.44 5.34
CA GLY A 15 20.39 4.80 5.19
C GLY A 15 20.02 5.45 6.52
N ILE A 16 19.49 4.69 7.47
CA ILE A 16 19.15 5.24 8.79
C ILE A 16 20.43 5.42 9.64
N SER A 17 21.37 4.47 9.62
CA SER A 17 22.62 4.55 10.40
C SER A 17 23.56 5.67 9.93
N GLU A 18 23.54 6.02 8.64
CA GLU A 18 24.30 7.16 8.11
C GLU A 18 23.77 8.52 8.61
N VAL A 19 22.46 8.63 8.86
CA VAL A 19 21.81 9.87 9.27
C VAL A 19 21.79 10.03 10.79
N PHE A 20 21.69 8.93 11.54
CA PHE A 20 21.56 8.93 12.99
C PHE A 20 22.70 8.12 13.64
N PRO A 21 23.83 8.77 13.99
CA PRO A 21 24.87 8.11 14.76
C PRO A 21 24.33 7.74 16.15
N GLY A 22 24.47 6.48 16.54
CA GLY A 22 23.91 5.95 17.81
C GLY A 22 22.70 5.03 17.66
N ILE A 23 22.40 4.59 16.44
CA ILE A 23 21.52 3.45 16.19
C ILE A 23 22.27 2.17 16.50
N GLY A 24 21.68 1.32 17.35
CA GLY A 24 22.28 0.05 17.73
C GLY A 24 21.88 -1.09 16.82
N LYS A 25 20.61 -1.13 16.38
CA LYS A 25 20.08 -2.23 15.57
C LYS A 25 18.83 -1.80 14.80
N VAL A 26 18.75 -2.17 13.53
CA VAL A 26 17.57 -1.97 12.69
C VAL A 26 17.00 -3.32 12.29
N ILE A 27 15.71 -3.52 12.54
CA ILE A 27 15.00 -4.78 12.34
C ILE A 27 13.82 -4.52 11.43
N VAL A 28 13.70 -5.34 10.38
CA VAL A 28 12.57 -5.32 9.46
C VAL A 28 11.70 -6.54 9.70
N SER A 29 10.40 -6.32 9.85
CA SER A 29 9.39 -7.37 9.92
C SER A 29 8.43 -7.24 8.74
N SER A 30 8.06 -8.37 8.13
CA SER A 30 7.10 -8.43 7.02
C SER A 30 6.19 -9.65 7.16
N GLY A 31 4.88 -9.45 7.07
CA GLY A 31 3.90 -10.55 7.04
C GLY A 31 3.94 -11.48 8.27
N GLY A 32 4.20 -10.92 9.45
CA GLY A 32 4.29 -11.69 10.70
C GLY A 32 5.58 -12.51 10.88
N ARG A 33 6.55 -12.40 9.97
CA ARG A 33 7.90 -12.95 10.14
C ARG A 33 8.87 -11.82 10.42
N SER A 34 9.67 -12.00 11.47
CA SER A 34 10.62 -11.01 11.98
C SER A 34 12.00 -11.62 12.06
N TYR A 35 13.00 -10.82 11.72
CA TYR A 35 14.41 -11.20 11.84
C TYR A 35 15.19 -10.01 12.38
N PRO A 36 15.80 -10.09 13.58
CA PRO A 36 15.83 -11.21 14.55
C PRO A 36 14.60 -11.30 15.47
N GLU A 37 14.47 -12.43 16.17
CA GLU A 37 13.32 -12.84 17.02
C GLU A 37 12.98 -11.89 18.19
N ASP A 38 13.92 -11.03 18.62
CA ASP A 38 13.81 -10.29 19.89
C ASP A 38 12.74 -9.18 19.92
N ILE A 39 12.52 -8.50 18.79
CA ILE A 39 11.69 -7.28 18.68
C ILE A 39 10.53 -7.45 17.69
N GLY A 40 10.53 -8.57 16.94
CA GLY A 40 9.51 -8.88 15.95
C GLY A 40 8.07 -8.98 16.47
N TRP A 41 7.91 -9.48 17.69
CA TRP A 41 6.60 -9.58 18.36
C TRP A 41 5.98 -8.19 18.61
N LEU A 42 6.77 -7.12 18.68
CA LEU A 42 6.27 -5.75 18.82
C LEU A 42 5.56 -5.27 17.55
N ALA A 43 6.08 -5.62 16.37
CA ALA A 43 5.41 -5.36 15.11
C ALA A 43 4.04 -6.08 15.04
N GLU A 44 3.95 -7.32 15.55
CA GLU A 44 2.67 -8.05 15.62
C GLU A 44 1.69 -7.38 16.61
N ARG A 45 2.17 -6.93 17.77
CA ARG A 45 1.34 -6.23 18.76
C ARG A 45 0.79 -4.89 18.24
N MET A 46 1.55 -4.15 17.44
CA MET A 46 1.08 -2.90 16.83
C MET A 46 -0.15 -3.11 15.95
N SER A 47 -0.21 -4.23 15.22
CA SER A 47 -1.37 -4.59 14.39
C SER A 47 -2.64 -4.73 15.24
N ARG A 48 -2.54 -5.36 16.42
CA ARG A 48 -3.68 -5.51 17.36
C ARG A 48 -4.12 -4.19 17.98
N LEU A 49 -3.16 -3.28 18.22
CA LEU A 49 -3.41 -1.97 18.81
C LEU A 49 -3.85 -0.91 17.78
N ARG A 50 -3.83 -1.25 16.48
CA ARG A 50 -4.08 -0.31 15.36
C ARG A 50 -3.20 0.95 15.44
N ALA A 51 -2.00 0.81 16.01
CA ALA A 51 -1.03 1.89 16.11
C ALA A 51 -0.15 1.91 14.85
N SER A 52 0.11 3.09 14.28
CA SER A 52 1.06 3.27 13.17
C SER A 52 2.49 3.51 13.66
N GLU A 53 2.65 3.89 14.93
CA GLU A 53 3.93 4.10 15.60
C GLU A 53 3.84 3.66 17.07
N MET A 54 4.93 3.11 17.60
CA MET A 54 5.08 2.75 19.00
C MET A 54 6.50 3.04 19.48
N LEU A 55 6.62 3.78 20.59
CA LEU A 55 7.87 4.05 21.27
C LEU A 55 7.90 3.29 22.60
N ILE A 56 8.99 2.58 22.86
CA ILE A 56 9.26 1.88 24.11
C ILE A 56 10.58 2.43 24.66
N GLU A 57 10.55 2.92 25.89
CA GLU A 57 11.72 3.45 26.58
C GLU A 57 12.23 2.40 27.57
N GLU A 58 13.49 1.99 27.42
CA GLU A 58 14.20 1.08 28.34
C GLU A 58 15.41 1.80 28.95
N GLU A 59 15.94 1.29 30.07
CA GLU A 59 17.11 1.89 30.75
C GLU A 59 18.36 1.93 29.86
N GLU A 60 18.51 0.97 28.95
CA GLU A 60 19.65 0.87 28.03
C GLU A 60 19.41 1.52 26.65
N GLY A 61 18.28 2.20 26.47
CA GLY A 61 17.91 2.87 25.22
C GLY A 61 16.45 2.68 24.86
N SER A 62 16.04 3.25 23.73
CA SER A 62 14.64 3.22 23.29
C SER A 62 14.48 2.36 22.03
N VAL A 63 13.31 1.76 21.88
CA VAL A 63 12.90 1.05 20.67
C VAL A 63 11.75 1.80 20.03
N LEU A 64 11.92 2.22 18.79
CA LEU A 64 10.88 2.82 17.96
C LEU A 64 10.43 1.80 16.93
N VAL A 65 9.13 1.53 16.88
CA VAL A 65 8.51 0.69 15.86
C VAL A 65 7.58 1.55 15.01
N VAL A 66 7.80 1.52 13.70
CA VAL A 66 7.00 2.25 12.71
C VAL A 66 6.44 1.25 11.72
N LYS A 67 5.11 1.28 11.55
CA LYS A 67 4.43 0.46 10.56
C LYS A 67 4.33 1.21 9.23
N ASP A 68 4.39 0.46 8.15
CA ASP A 68 3.95 0.91 6.84
C ASP A 68 2.43 1.11 6.83
N ASP A 69 1.96 2.28 6.39
CA ASP A 69 0.54 2.64 6.45
C ASP A 69 -0.27 1.84 5.40
N TYR A 70 0.36 1.44 4.29
CA TYR A 70 -0.29 0.72 3.18
C TYR A 70 0.19 -0.73 3.00
N GLY A 71 1.04 -1.23 3.91
CA GLY A 71 1.68 -2.54 3.80
C GLY A 71 1.67 -3.36 5.09
N ASP A 72 2.11 -4.62 4.97
CA ASP A 72 2.28 -5.55 6.09
C ASP A 72 3.67 -5.49 6.72
N MET A 73 4.37 -4.37 6.53
CA MET A 73 5.72 -4.17 7.00
C MET A 73 5.79 -3.29 8.24
N ALA A 74 6.77 -3.58 9.07
CA ALA A 74 7.14 -2.74 10.19
C ALA A 74 8.67 -2.71 10.32
N VAL A 75 9.17 -1.57 10.75
CA VAL A 75 10.58 -1.36 11.06
C VAL A 75 10.68 -1.07 12.54
N ALA A 76 11.53 -1.81 13.23
CA ALA A 76 11.88 -1.53 14.61
C ALA A 76 13.35 -1.10 14.71
N VAL A 77 13.61 -0.02 15.41
CA VAL A 77 14.95 0.55 15.56
C VAL A 77 15.24 0.72 17.04
N LYS A 78 16.34 0.11 17.51
CA LYS A 78 16.90 0.39 18.84
C LYS A 78 17.89 1.55 18.74
N PHE A 79 17.70 2.58 19.55
CA PHE A 79 18.49 3.81 19.52
C PHE A 79 18.81 4.34 20.93
N SER A 80 19.89 5.11 21.04
CA SER A 80 20.31 5.76 22.28
C SER A 80 19.57 7.09 22.53
N ALA A 81 19.57 7.58 23.77
CA ALA A 81 18.80 8.74 24.22
C ALA A 81 19.04 10.07 23.46
N ASN A 82 20.09 10.15 22.63
CA ASN A 82 20.43 11.36 21.88
C ASN A 82 19.73 11.48 20.52
N ILE A 83 18.92 10.49 20.12
CA ILE A 83 18.18 10.52 18.86
C ILE A 83 16.72 10.88 19.11
N SER A 84 16.23 11.90 18.41
CA SER A 84 14.81 12.28 18.45
C SER A 84 13.94 11.17 17.83
N PRO A 85 12.99 10.57 18.60
CA PRO A 85 12.10 9.54 18.07
C PRO A 85 11.27 10.04 16.88
N VAL A 86 10.85 11.32 16.92
CA VAL A 86 10.06 11.94 15.85
C VAL A 86 10.86 12.05 14.56
N SER A 87 12.13 12.45 14.64
CA SER A 87 13.00 12.54 13.46
C SER A 87 13.28 11.16 12.87
N LEU A 88 13.49 10.16 13.73
CA LEU A 88 13.70 8.78 13.33
C LEU A 88 12.44 8.20 12.65
N SER A 89 11.26 8.43 13.23
CA SER A 89 9.96 8.03 12.67
C SER A 89 9.75 8.60 11.27
N ARG A 90 10.00 9.90 11.08
CA ARG A 90 9.90 10.55 9.77
C ARG A 90 10.85 9.96 8.74
N SER A 91 12.10 9.69 9.11
CA SER A 91 13.08 9.09 8.21
C SER A 91 12.68 7.67 7.79
N ILE A 92 12.13 6.88 8.71
CA ILE A 92 11.60 5.54 8.40
C ILE A 92 10.41 5.64 7.45
N ARG A 93 9.43 6.51 7.74
CA ARG A 93 8.26 6.75 6.86
C ARG A 93 8.65 7.23 5.47
N LEU A 94 9.65 8.11 5.35
CA LEU A 94 10.18 8.53 4.04
C LEU A 94 10.82 7.36 3.28
N THR A 95 11.42 6.40 3.99
CA THR A 95 12.00 5.22 3.36
C THR A 95 10.92 4.25 2.89
N PHE A 96 9.82 4.09 3.65
CA PHE A 96 8.62 3.39 3.18
C PHE A 96 8.05 4.05 1.93
N ALA A 97 7.77 5.36 1.96
CA ALA A 97 7.24 6.08 0.81
C ALA A 97 8.14 6.00 -0.43
N ARG A 98 9.47 6.05 -0.26
CA ARG A 98 10.44 5.84 -1.35
C ARG A 98 10.43 4.41 -1.87
N ARG A 99 10.28 3.42 -0.99
CA ARG A 99 10.11 2.03 -1.40
C ARG A 99 8.81 1.90 -2.16
N GLU A 100 7.67 2.33 -1.64
CA GLU A 100 6.39 2.30 -2.34
C GLU A 100 6.49 2.98 -3.71
N ALA A 101 7.11 4.17 -3.80
CA ALA A 101 7.34 4.85 -5.08
C ALA A 101 8.22 4.05 -6.06
N ARG A 102 9.20 3.28 -5.57
CA ARG A 102 10.03 2.37 -6.39
C ARG A 102 9.34 1.04 -6.68
N THR A 103 8.46 0.61 -5.79
CA THR A 103 7.66 -0.62 -5.86
C THR A 103 6.27 -0.34 -6.44
N CYS A 104 6.05 0.84 -7.04
CA CYS A 104 4.82 1.29 -7.69
C CYS A 104 4.46 0.38 -8.87
N ILE A 105 4.02 -0.84 -8.53
CA ILE A 105 2.87 -1.48 -9.12
C ILE A 105 1.74 -0.52 -8.77
N ARG A 106 1.24 0.21 -9.78
CA ARG A 106 0.16 1.21 -9.66
C ARG A 106 -0.90 0.70 -8.68
N PRO A 107 -1.27 1.49 -7.66
CA PRO A 107 -2.12 0.99 -6.57
C PRO A 107 -3.40 0.44 -7.18
N TYR A 108 -3.68 -0.85 -6.94
CA TYR A 108 -4.94 -1.44 -7.37
C TYR A 108 -6.09 -0.63 -6.74
N VAL A 109 -7.13 -0.38 -7.53
CA VAL A 109 -8.35 0.26 -7.04
C VAL A 109 -9.04 -0.73 -6.10
N PRO A 110 -9.48 -0.31 -4.90
CA PRO A 110 -10.23 -1.20 -4.01
C PRO A 110 -11.39 -1.87 -4.75
N ALA A 111 -11.51 -3.19 -4.63
CA ALA A 111 -12.53 -3.97 -5.35
C ALA A 111 -13.95 -3.42 -5.15
N ALA A 112 -14.24 -2.88 -3.96
CA ALA A 112 -15.52 -2.23 -3.64
C ALA A 112 -15.82 -1.00 -4.52
N ASP A 113 -14.79 -0.20 -4.83
CA ASP A 113 -14.92 0.98 -5.68
C ASP A 113 -15.08 0.59 -7.15
N VAL A 114 -14.33 -0.43 -7.60
CA VAL A 114 -14.51 -1.04 -8.94
C VAL A 114 -15.94 -1.58 -9.08
N ASP A 115 -16.43 -2.34 -8.11
CA ASP A 115 -17.79 -2.89 -8.11
C ASP A 115 -18.86 -1.81 -8.14
N ARG A 116 -18.64 -0.70 -7.43
CA ARG A 116 -19.55 0.44 -7.43
C ARG A 116 -19.58 1.11 -8.82
N LEU A 117 -18.42 1.34 -9.43
CA LEU A 117 -18.33 1.90 -10.79
C LEU A 117 -19.00 0.99 -11.81
N VAL A 118 -18.71 -0.32 -11.77
CA VAL A 118 -19.32 -1.33 -12.63
C VAL A 118 -20.83 -1.32 -12.52
N ARG A 119 -21.38 -1.28 -11.30
CA ARG A 119 -22.82 -1.20 -11.07
C ARG A 119 -23.41 0.10 -11.63
N SER A 120 -22.75 1.23 -11.38
CA SER A 120 -23.17 2.54 -11.90
C SER A 120 -23.24 2.53 -13.43
N TRP A 121 -22.16 2.10 -14.10
CA TRP A 121 -22.09 2.04 -15.56
C TRP A 121 -23.12 1.06 -16.14
N LYS A 122 -23.24 -0.15 -15.57
CA LYS A 122 -24.28 -1.11 -16.01
C LYS A 122 -25.67 -0.51 -15.90
N SER A 123 -25.99 0.17 -14.79
CA SER A 123 -27.30 0.82 -14.60
C SER A 123 -27.54 1.91 -15.64
N MET A 124 -26.58 2.81 -15.86
CA MET A 124 -26.73 3.91 -16.82
C MET A 124 -26.91 3.40 -18.26
N ILE A 125 -26.14 2.39 -18.66
CA ILE A 125 -26.24 1.81 -20.01
C ILE A 125 -27.55 1.04 -20.16
N ALA A 126 -27.97 0.30 -19.12
CA ALA A 126 -29.18 -0.51 -19.15
C ALA A 126 -30.45 0.34 -19.33
N LEU A 127 -30.47 1.57 -18.80
CA LEU A 127 -31.60 2.49 -18.97
C LEU A 127 -31.90 2.82 -20.44
N ILE A 128 -30.87 2.86 -21.29
CA ILE A 128 -31.01 3.26 -22.71
C ILE A 128 -30.98 2.04 -23.64
N PHE A 129 -30.06 1.10 -23.39
CA PHE A 129 -29.75 0.00 -24.30
C PHE A 129 -30.18 -1.38 -23.78
N GLY A 130 -30.73 -1.45 -22.56
CA GLY A 130 -31.18 -2.68 -21.92
C GLY A 130 -30.09 -3.44 -21.16
N GLU A 131 -30.52 -4.20 -20.13
CA GLU A 131 -29.64 -4.88 -19.17
C GLU A 131 -28.68 -5.90 -19.80
N ASN A 132 -29.17 -6.65 -20.79
CA ASN A 132 -28.38 -7.67 -21.49
C ASN A 132 -27.22 -7.05 -22.28
N PHE A 133 -27.45 -5.90 -22.91
CA PHE A 133 -26.42 -5.18 -23.63
C PHE A 133 -25.39 -4.59 -22.65
N ALA A 134 -25.87 -3.92 -21.61
CA ALA A 134 -25.03 -3.32 -20.57
C ALA A 134 -24.09 -4.34 -19.91
N SER A 135 -24.61 -5.51 -19.53
CA SER A 135 -23.79 -6.54 -18.89
C SER A 135 -22.69 -7.07 -19.80
N LYS A 136 -23.01 -7.39 -21.06
CA LYS A 136 -22.02 -7.88 -22.03
C LYS A 136 -20.94 -6.84 -22.34
N LEU A 137 -21.34 -5.57 -22.52
CA LEU A 137 -20.40 -4.51 -22.86
C LEU A 137 -19.41 -4.25 -21.72
N VAL A 138 -19.91 -4.17 -20.49
CA VAL A 138 -19.08 -3.93 -19.29
C VAL A 138 -18.20 -5.14 -18.99
N GLU A 139 -18.67 -6.38 -19.13
CA GLU A 139 -17.79 -7.55 -18.95
C GLU A 139 -16.68 -7.63 -20.01
N LYS A 140 -17.00 -7.28 -21.25
CA LYS A 140 -16.02 -7.24 -22.34
C LYS A 140 -14.95 -6.17 -22.11
N SER A 141 -15.28 -5.02 -21.49
CA SER A 141 -14.31 -3.95 -21.25
C SER A 141 -13.19 -4.35 -20.30
N PHE A 142 -13.43 -5.29 -19.38
CA PHE A 142 -12.44 -5.77 -18.41
C PHE A 142 -11.55 -6.90 -18.93
N ARG A 143 -11.77 -7.41 -20.15
CA ARG A 143 -10.92 -8.42 -20.83
C ARG A 143 -10.61 -9.67 -19.98
N GLY A 144 -11.53 -10.07 -19.10
CA GLY A 144 -11.38 -11.26 -18.25
C GLY A 144 -10.50 -11.07 -17.01
N ARG A 145 -10.14 -9.83 -16.66
CA ARG A 145 -9.44 -9.55 -15.39
C ARG A 145 -10.36 -9.62 -14.18
N ALA A 146 -9.79 -10.05 -13.06
CA ALA A 146 -10.45 -9.99 -11.76
C ALA A 146 -10.53 -8.54 -11.26
N ARG A 147 -11.59 -8.21 -10.51
CA ARG A 147 -11.92 -6.83 -10.13
C ARG A 147 -11.02 -6.26 -9.03
N ASP A 148 -10.46 -7.15 -8.22
CA ASP A 148 -9.49 -6.90 -7.16
C ASP A 148 -8.05 -6.70 -7.67
N GLU A 149 -7.81 -6.97 -8.95
CA GLU A 149 -6.49 -6.81 -9.60
C GLU A 149 -6.47 -5.64 -10.60
N MET A 150 -7.39 -4.68 -10.46
CA MET A 150 -7.53 -3.58 -11.41
C MET A 150 -6.76 -2.33 -11.01
N THR A 151 -5.92 -1.83 -11.90
CA THR A 151 -5.27 -0.53 -11.72
C THR A 151 -6.17 0.63 -12.19
N PRO A 152 -5.96 1.87 -11.70
CA PRO A 152 -6.75 3.04 -12.12
C PRO A 152 -6.74 3.26 -13.64
N GLU A 153 -5.61 3.04 -14.29
CA GLU A 153 -5.50 3.19 -15.75
C GLU A 153 -6.25 2.10 -16.50
N GLU A 154 -6.34 0.89 -15.94
CA GLU A 154 -7.12 -0.19 -16.54
C GLU A 154 -8.62 0.05 -16.37
N VAL A 155 -9.05 0.60 -15.23
CA VAL A 155 -10.44 1.02 -15.04
C VAL A 155 -10.78 2.18 -15.99
N GLU A 156 -9.89 3.15 -16.19
CA GLU A 156 -10.11 4.21 -17.17
C GLU A 156 -10.02 3.72 -18.62
N ALA A 157 -9.19 2.73 -18.93
CA ALA A 157 -9.17 2.09 -20.24
C ALA A 157 -10.49 1.34 -20.52
N ALA A 158 -11.04 0.67 -19.51
CA ALA A 158 -12.36 0.03 -19.59
C ALA A 158 -13.47 1.08 -19.82
N ARG A 159 -13.43 2.20 -19.07
CA ARG A 159 -14.35 3.33 -19.25
C ARG A 159 -14.28 3.93 -20.65
N ALA A 160 -13.08 4.19 -21.15
CA ALA A 160 -12.85 4.73 -22.49
C ALA A 160 -13.36 3.78 -23.58
N PHE A 161 -13.15 2.47 -23.41
CA PHE A 161 -13.69 1.46 -24.31
C PHE A 161 -15.22 1.48 -24.35
N ILE A 162 -15.87 1.54 -23.18
CA ILE A 162 -17.33 1.62 -23.09
C ILE A 162 -17.83 2.92 -23.73
N SER A 163 -17.22 4.06 -23.40
CA SER A 163 -17.58 5.36 -23.97
C SER A 163 -17.50 5.36 -25.49
N SER A 164 -16.38 4.84 -26.04
CA SER A 164 -16.18 4.71 -27.49
C SER A 164 -17.20 3.79 -28.13
N ALA A 165 -17.52 2.64 -27.51
CA ALA A 165 -18.53 1.71 -28.01
C ALA A 165 -19.95 2.31 -28.04
N LEU A 166 -20.20 3.30 -27.18
CA LEU A 166 -21.45 4.04 -27.09
C LEU A 166 -21.43 5.33 -27.94
N GLY A 167 -20.33 5.66 -28.61
CA GLY A 167 -20.18 6.90 -29.35
C GLY A 167 -20.21 8.16 -28.46
N ASP A 168 -19.67 8.05 -27.24
CA ASP A 168 -19.57 9.13 -26.24
C ASP A 168 -20.94 9.73 -25.83
N CYS A 169 -22.02 8.98 -26.02
CA CYS A 169 -23.37 9.45 -25.69
C CYS A 169 -23.69 9.45 -24.18
N LEU A 170 -22.84 8.83 -23.35
CA LEU A 170 -23.06 8.67 -21.90
C LEU A 170 -21.85 9.14 -21.10
N ALA A 171 -22.09 10.03 -20.14
CA ALA A 171 -21.09 10.47 -19.18
C ALA A 171 -20.92 9.43 -18.06
N LEU A 172 -19.92 8.56 -18.21
CA LEU A 172 -19.59 7.56 -17.19
C LEU A 172 -18.74 8.16 -16.06
N ASP A 173 -19.00 7.75 -14.82
CA ASP A 173 -18.23 8.14 -13.63
C ASP A 173 -16.74 7.85 -13.79
N LYS A 174 -15.88 8.79 -13.36
CA LYS A 174 -14.42 8.65 -13.35
C LYS A 174 -13.93 7.97 -12.07
N VAL A 175 -12.73 7.39 -12.12
CA VAL A 175 -12.02 6.98 -10.89
C VAL A 175 -11.52 8.24 -10.20
N ASN A 176 -11.97 8.50 -8.96
CA ASN A 176 -11.39 9.56 -8.14
C ASN A 176 -9.97 9.14 -7.75
N LYS A 177 -8.99 9.96 -8.13
CA LYS A 177 -7.59 9.79 -7.76
C LYS A 177 -7.36 10.07 -6.29
#